data_AF-A0A0C9Y8N8-F1
#
_entry.id   AF-A0A0C9Y8N8-F1
#
_cell.length_a   1.000
_cell.length_b   1.000
_cell.length_c   1.000
_cell.angle_alpha   90.00
_cell.angle_beta   90.00
_cell.angle_gamma   90.00
#
_symmetry.space_group_name_H-M   'P 1'
#
loop_
_entity.id
_entity.type
_entity.pdbx_description
1 polymer ?
#
loop_
_entity_poly.entity_id
_entity_poly.type
_entity_poly.pdbx_seq_one_letter_code
_entity_poly.pdbx_strand_id
1 'polypeptide(L)'
;VVTGYHDFESVMSIQELDTIITSGSRPCQPLIPTQSVYIFDPCTNQEISTLIQTTCLQKDYAVLMWDVLHDFGYKDLPATFHGRLVNHLENILTLNFNLAIEFEHFNVWFVATAVENRYKLETAGSYQLHQYPEYVTFTTKFTTPDHGDDQSLGLYPVPDSTYLYIHAACSKIAHLSGAAQAID
;
A
#
# COMPACT_ATOMS: atom_id res chain seq x y z
N VAL A 1 7.25 -3.05 5.93
CA VAL A 1 7.08 -1.67 6.42
C VAL A 1 8.02 -0.75 5.66
N VAL A 2 7.52 0.32 5.03
CA VAL A 2 8.32 1.21 4.17
C VAL A 2 9.43 1.93 4.94
N THR A 3 9.16 2.36 6.17
CA THR A 3 10.12 3.09 7.02
C THR A 3 11.10 2.18 7.77
N GLY A 4 10.88 0.86 7.77
CA GLY A 4 11.64 -0.09 8.59
C GLY A 4 11.42 0.05 10.10
N TYR A 5 10.45 0.86 10.54
CA TYR A 5 10.08 1.02 11.94
C TYR A 5 9.04 -0.01 12.39
N HIS A 6 9.01 -0.29 13.69
CA HIS A 6 7.98 -1.13 14.27
C HIS A 6 6.69 -0.33 14.50
N ASP A 7 5.56 -0.98 14.20
CA ASP A 7 4.25 -0.41 14.46
C ASP A 7 3.98 -0.32 15.97
N PHE A 8 3.61 0.87 16.43
CA PHE A 8 3.43 1.15 17.86
C PHE A 8 2.36 0.26 18.51
N GLU A 9 1.19 0.13 17.88
CA GLU A 9 0.07 -0.66 18.42
C GLU A 9 0.40 -2.16 18.47
N SER A 10 1.08 -2.66 17.43
CA SER A 10 1.55 -4.05 17.38
C SER A 10 2.55 -4.34 18.50
N VAL A 11 3.47 -3.42 18.78
CA VAL A 11 4.45 -3.58 19.87
C VAL A 11 3.75 -3.59 21.23
N MET A 12 2.77 -2.72 21.43
CA MET A 12 2.01 -2.66 22.69
C MET A 12 1.13 -3.88 22.93
N SER A 13 0.72 -4.58 21.88
CA SER A 13 -0.20 -5.73 21.97
C SER A 13 0.49 -7.09 21.87
N ILE A 14 1.68 -7.17 21.28
CA ILE A 14 2.41 -8.42 21.04
C ILE A 14 3.65 -8.48 21.94
N GLN A 15 3.59 -9.35 22.95
CA GLN A 15 4.63 -9.48 23.98
C GLN A 15 6.02 -9.83 23.40
N GLU A 16 6.07 -10.60 22.32
CA GLU A 16 7.32 -10.94 21.62
C GLU A 16 8.00 -9.70 21.03
N LEU A 17 7.22 -8.78 20.43
CA LEU A 17 7.74 -7.54 19.86
C LEU A 17 8.22 -6.57 20.95
N ASP A 18 7.49 -6.45 22.05
CA ASP A 18 7.91 -5.68 23.22
C ASP A 18 9.25 -6.22 23.79
N THR A 19 9.38 -7.54 23.89
CA THR A 19 10.61 -8.19 24.39
C THR A 19 11.79 -7.94 23.45
N ILE A 20 11.59 -8.02 22.13
CA ILE A 20 12.64 -7.74 21.12
C ILE A 20 13.14 -6.30 21.27
N ILE A 21 12.23 -5.34 21.47
CA ILE A 21 12.56 -3.91 21.53
C ILE A 21 13.22 -3.54 22.87
N THR A 22 12.72 -4.08 23.99
CA THR A 22 13.23 -3.80 25.33
C THR A 22 14.55 -4.51 25.65
N SER A 23 14.85 -5.64 24.99
CA SER A 23 16.11 -6.40 25.18
C SER A 23 17.38 -5.67 24.73
N GLY A 24 17.27 -4.53 24.03
CA GLY A 24 18.42 -3.71 23.63
C GLY A 24 19.31 -4.31 22.54
N SER A 25 18.87 -5.40 21.90
CA SER A 25 19.63 -6.13 20.87
C SER A 25 19.83 -5.33 19.57
N ARG A 26 19.11 -4.21 19.39
CA ARG A 26 19.21 -3.26 18.28
C ARG A 26 19.11 -1.83 18.82
N PRO A 27 19.72 -0.83 18.15
CA PRO A 27 19.47 0.57 18.50
C PRO A 27 17.96 0.83 18.51
N CYS A 28 17.47 1.47 19.57
CA CYS A 28 16.05 1.76 19.78
C CYS A 28 15.46 2.41 18.53
N GLN A 29 14.76 1.64 17.71
CA GLN A 29 14.14 2.14 16.49
C GLN A 29 12.89 2.93 16.90
N PRO A 30 12.62 4.09 16.30
CA PRO A 30 11.40 4.85 16.55
C PRO A 30 10.17 3.96 16.39
N LEU A 31 9.30 3.96 17.40
CA LEU A 31 7.95 3.41 17.27
C LEU A 31 7.08 4.46 16.58
N ILE A 32 6.41 4.09 15.49
CA ILE A 32 5.54 5.00 14.76
C ILE A 32 4.19 4.32 14.55
N PRO A 33 3.06 5.02 14.76
CA PRO A 33 1.76 4.49 14.36
C PRO A 33 1.73 4.27 12.85
N THR A 34 1.33 3.07 12.45
CA THR A 34 1.10 2.74 11.04
C THR A 34 -0.37 2.53 10.77
N GLN A 35 -0.76 2.69 9.51
CA GLN A 35 -2.09 2.38 9.03
C GLN A 35 -2.01 1.57 7.75
N SER A 36 -3.06 0.78 7.52
CA SER A 36 -3.24 0.07 6.27
C SER A 36 -3.90 1.01 5.27
N VAL A 37 -3.29 1.19 4.11
CA VAL A 37 -3.87 1.90 2.97
C VAL A 37 -4.14 0.91 1.85
N TYR A 38 -5.19 1.18 1.09
CA TYR A 38 -5.51 0.42 -0.11
C TYR A 38 -4.87 1.07 -1.33
N ILE A 39 -4.33 0.28 -2.24
CA ILE A 39 -3.83 0.78 -3.53
C ILE A 39 -5.02 1.15 -4.43
N PHE A 40 -6.02 0.28 -4.48
CA PHE A 40 -7.35 0.56 -5.00
C PHE A 40 -8.36 0.65 -3.87
N ASP A 41 -8.99 1.82 -3.74
CA ASP A 41 -9.97 2.08 -2.69
C ASP A 41 -11.13 1.07 -2.73
N PRO A 42 -11.60 0.55 -1.58
CA PRO A 42 -12.76 -0.35 -1.51
C PRO A 42 -14.03 0.18 -2.19
N CYS A 43 -14.21 1.49 -2.29
CA CYS A 43 -15.32 2.13 -3.00
C CYS A 43 -15.27 1.92 -4.52
N THR A 44 -14.11 1.55 -5.08
CA THR A 44 -14.00 1.15 -6.49
C THR A 44 -14.63 -0.21 -6.77
N ASN A 45 -14.91 -1.01 -5.74
CA ASN A 45 -15.62 -2.27 -5.88
C ASN A 45 -17.13 -2.03 -6.06
N GLN A 46 -17.65 -2.43 -7.23
CA GLN A 46 -19.05 -2.26 -7.61
C GLN A 46 -20.03 -3.00 -6.68
N GLU A 47 -19.65 -4.16 -6.13
CA GLU A 47 -20.51 -4.92 -5.22
C GLU A 47 -20.54 -4.30 -3.82
N ILE A 48 -19.38 -3.84 -3.31
CA ILE A 48 -19.31 -3.15 -2.02
C ILE A 48 -20.04 -1.81 -2.09
N SER A 49 -19.91 -1.06 -3.18
CA SER A 49 -20.69 0.17 -3.37
C SER A 49 -22.21 -0.10 -3.43
N THR A 50 -22.67 -1.28 -3.85
CA THR A 50 -24.09 -1.63 -3.72
C THR A 50 -24.53 -2.00 -2.29
N LEU A 51 -23.63 -2.52 -1.46
CA LEU A 51 -23.91 -2.97 -0.09
C LEU A 51 -23.76 -1.87 0.97
N ILE A 52 -22.78 -0.99 0.79
CA ILE A 52 -22.63 0.25 1.57
C ILE A 52 -23.52 1.28 0.91
N GLN A 53 -24.19 2.14 1.68
CA GLN A 53 -25.05 3.21 1.16
C GLN A 53 -24.19 4.32 0.51
N THR A 54 -23.41 3.98 -0.51
CA THR A 54 -22.61 4.90 -1.32
C THR A 54 -23.52 5.67 -2.26
N THR A 55 -23.10 6.90 -2.57
CA THR A 55 -23.83 7.80 -3.44
C THR A 55 -23.83 7.29 -4.89
N CYS A 56 -24.82 7.68 -5.69
CA CYS A 56 -24.84 7.37 -7.13
C CYS A 56 -23.56 7.83 -7.85
N LEU A 57 -23.00 8.98 -7.45
CA LEU A 57 -21.75 9.52 -7.98
C LEU A 57 -20.55 8.57 -7.76
N GLN A 58 -20.46 7.92 -6.61
CA GLN A 58 -19.40 6.95 -6.32
C GLN A 58 -19.53 5.68 -7.18
N LYS A 59 -20.77 5.26 -7.48
CA LYS A 59 -21.03 4.10 -8.36
C LYS A 59 -20.67 4.40 -9.80
N ASP A 60 -21.08 5.56 -10.31
CA ASP A 60 -20.77 6.00 -11.67
C ASP A 60 -19.25 6.18 -11.85
N TYR A 61 -18.57 6.69 -10.83
CA TYR A 61 -17.11 6.78 -10.80
C TYR A 61 -16.44 5.39 -10.87
N ALA A 62 -16.90 4.42 -10.06
CA ALA A 62 -16.34 3.08 -10.07
C ALA A 62 -16.51 2.40 -11.44
N VAL A 63 -17.68 2.53 -12.08
CA VAL A 63 -17.92 2.01 -13.43
C VAL A 63 -16.96 2.65 -14.43
N LEU A 64 -16.88 3.98 -14.45
CA LEU A 64 -16.00 4.72 -15.36
C LEU A 64 -14.52 4.33 -15.19
N MET A 65 -14.07 4.18 -13.95
CA MET A 65 -12.69 3.77 -13.65
C MET A 65 -12.36 2.41 -14.28
N TRP A 66 -13.24 1.42 -14.11
CA TRP A 66 -13.01 0.08 -14.67
C TRP A 66 -13.07 0.06 -16.20
N ASP A 67 -13.98 0.82 -16.81
CA ASP A 67 -14.04 0.97 -18.27
C ASP A 67 -12.73 1.56 -18.82
N VAL A 68 -12.21 2.60 -18.16
CA VAL A 68 -10.92 3.21 -18.52
C VAL A 68 -9.77 2.20 -18.40
N LEU A 69 -9.68 1.46 -17.29
CA LEU A 69 -8.63 0.45 -17.10
C LEU A 69 -8.74 -0.69 -18.12
N HIS A 70 -9.95 -1.11 -18.46
CA HIS A 70 -10.19 -2.09 -19.52
C HIS A 70 -9.67 -1.60 -20.87
N ASP A 71 -9.94 -0.34 -21.23
CA ASP A 71 -9.46 0.28 -22.48
C ASP A 71 -7.94 0.42 -22.53
N PHE A 72 -7.29 0.59 -21.38
CA PHE A 72 -5.83 0.54 -21.23
C PHE A 72 -5.25 -0.89 -21.22
N GLY A 73 -6.09 -1.93 -21.32
CA GLY A 73 -5.68 -3.32 -21.46
C GLY A 73 -5.77 -4.17 -20.18
N TYR A 74 -6.22 -3.61 -19.06
CA TYR A 74 -6.36 -4.32 -17.77
C TYR A 74 -7.70 -5.06 -17.66
N LYS A 75 -7.97 -5.95 -18.63
CA LYS A 75 -9.30 -6.57 -18.81
C LYS A 75 -9.70 -7.51 -17.67
N ASP A 76 -8.74 -8.17 -17.05
CA ASP A 76 -8.98 -9.16 -15.99
C ASP A 76 -9.01 -8.53 -14.60
N LEU A 77 -8.56 -7.27 -14.47
CA LEU A 77 -8.44 -6.57 -13.19
C LEU A 77 -9.78 -6.38 -12.47
N PRO A 78 -10.90 -6.00 -13.12
CA PRO A 78 -12.19 -5.90 -12.41
C PRO A 78 -12.58 -7.21 -11.72
N ALA A 79 -12.26 -8.35 -12.34
CA ALA A 79 -12.58 -9.67 -11.80
C ALA A 79 -11.78 -10.00 -10.52
N THR A 80 -10.57 -9.44 -10.36
CA THR A 80 -9.74 -9.64 -9.17
C THR A 80 -10.19 -8.82 -7.97
N PHE A 81 -11.13 -7.89 -8.15
CA PHE A 81 -11.61 -6.97 -7.12
C PHE A 81 -13.07 -7.21 -6.68
N HIS A 82 -13.73 -8.29 -7.12
CA HIS A 82 -15.13 -8.59 -6.74
C HIS A 82 -15.31 -8.98 -5.25
N GLY A 83 -16.45 -8.62 -4.64
CA GLY A 83 -16.83 -9.08 -3.30
C GLY A 83 -15.80 -8.74 -2.21
N ARG A 84 -15.37 -9.73 -1.42
CA ARG A 84 -14.36 -9.54 -0.35
C ARG A 84 -12.93 -9.42 -0.87
N LEU A 85 -12.70 -9.57 -2.18
CA LEU A 85 -11.38 -9.63 -2.80
C LEU A 85 -10.67 -8.26 -2.82
N VAL A 86 -11.35 -7.15 -2.50
CA VAL A 86 -10.63 -5.86 -2.31
C VAL A 86 -9.69 -5.87 -1.09
N ASN A 87 -9.92 -6.78 -0.13
CA ASN A 87 -9.15 -6.92 1.11
C ASN A 87 -7.95 -7.89 0.97
N HIS A 88 -7.43 -8.07 -0.24
CA HIS A 88 -6.21 -8.86 -0.48
C HIS A 88 -4.95 -8.10 -0.04
N LEU A 89 -3.96 -8.83 0.49
CA LEU A 89 -2.69 -8.23 0.92
C LEU A 89 -1.92 -7.62 -0.26
N GLU A 90 -2.16 -8.15 -1.46
CA GLU A 90 -1.71 -7.61 -2.73
C GLU A 90 -2.22 -6.19 -3.01
N ASN A 91 -3.34 -5.78 -2.42
CA ASN A 91 -3.93 -4.45 -2.55
C ASN A 91 -3.70 -3.55 -1.31
N ILE A 92 -2.95 -4.02 -0.31
CA ILE A 92 -2.78 -3.30 0.96
C ILE A 92 -1.32 -2.97 1.21
N LEU A 93 -1.07 -1.73 1.62
CA LEU A 93 0.23 -1.28 2.13
C LEU A 93 0.10 -0.89 3.59
N THR A 94 1.10 -1.21 4.41
CA THR A 94 1.23 -0.68 5.76
C THR A 94 2.24 0.45 5.77
N LEU A 95 1.75 1.68 5.97
CA LEU A 95 2.51 2.92 5.89
C LEU A 95 2.41 3.68 7.21
N ASN A 96 3.39 4.54 7.52
CA ASN A 96 3.19 5.50 8.60
C ASN A 96 2.16 6.55 8.18
N PHE A 97 1.61 7.27 9.15
CA PHE A 97 0.54 8.24 8.93
C PHE A 97 0.85 9.27 7.82
N ASN A 98 2.02 9.90 7.86
CA ASN A 98 2.38 10.93 6.87
C ASN A 98 2.52 10.34 5.46
N LEU A 99 3.20 9.20 5.29
CA LEU A 99 3.36 8.58 3.97
C LEU A 99 2.04 8.05 3.43
N ALA A 100 1.14 7.60 4.31
CA ALA A 100 -0.19 7.17 3.92
C ALA A 100 -1.00 8.30 3.27
N ILE A 101 -1.03 9.49 3.90
CA ILE A 101 -1.69 10.67 3.34
C ILE A 101 -1.08 11.04 1.98
N GLU A 102 0.25 11.10 1.90
CA GLU A 102 0.93 11.45 0.63
C GLU A 102 0.68 10.41 -0.47
N PHE A 103 0.53 9.14 -0.12
CA PHE A 103 0.21 8.07 -1.06
C PHE A 103 -1.25 8.16 -1.56
N GLU A 104 -2.20 8.40 -0.65
CA GLU A 104 -3.62 8.55 -0.98
C GLU A 104 -3.88 9.82 -1.82
N HIS A 105 -3.13 10.89 -1.58
CA HIS A 105 -3.21 12.16 -2.33
C HIS A 105 -2.36 12.18 -3.61
N PHE A 106 -1.85 11.03 -4.04
CA PHE A 106 -1.03 10.90 -5.25
C PHE A 106 0.26 11.75 -5.25
N ASN A 107 0.75 12.16 -4.08
CA ASN A 107 1.98 12.94 -3.94
C ASN A 107 3.23 12.07 -3.87
N VAL A 108 3.08 10.79 -3.51
CA VAL A 108 4.14 9.78 -3.49
C VAL A 108 3.65 8.49 -4.16
N TRP A 109 4.51 7.85 -4.94
CA TRP A 109 4.21 6.58 -5.60
C TRP A 109 5.45 5.68 -5.71
N PHE A 110 5.19 4.39 -5.98
CA PHE A 110 6.21 3.35 -6.10
C PHE A 110 6.50 3.05 -7.57
N VAL A 111 7.75 3.23 -8.00
CA VAL A 111 8.19 2.90 -9.36
C VAL A 111 9.00 1.61 -9.35
N ALA A 112 8.56 0.63 -10.13
CA ALA A 112 9.25 -0.65 -10.25
C ALA A 112 10.70 -0.46 -10.70
N THR A 113 11.61 -1.23 -10.10
CA THR A 113 13.01 -1.30 -10.51
C THR A 113 13.29 -2.58 -11.29
N ALA A 114 14.54 -2.77 -11.75
CA ALA A 114 14.96 -4.04 -12.34
C ALA A 114 15.02 -5.21 -11.33
N VAL A 115 14.88 -4.93 -10.03
CA VAL A 115 14.88 -5.93 -8.97
C VAL A 115 13.43 -6.21 -8.57
N GLU A 116 13.05 -7.49 -8.56
CA GLU A 116 11.71 -7.94 -8.19
C GLU A 116 11.32 -7.44 -6.79
N ASN A 117 10.07 -7.00 -6.64
CA ASN A 117 9.51 -6.46 -5.40
C ASN A 117 10.27 -5.25 -4.82
N ARG A 118 11.20 -4.66 -5.58
CA ARG A 118 11.92 -3.44 -5.21
C ARG A 118 11.42 -2.27 -6.05
N TYR A 119 11.11 -1.19 -5.34
CA TYR A 119 10.53 0.01 -5.88
C TYR A 119 11.34 1.22 -5.46
N LYS A 120 11.46 2.19 -6.35
CA LYS A 120 11.94 3.53 -6.03
C LYS A 120 10.76 4.37 -5.57
N LEU A 121 10.89 5.09 -4.46
CA LEU A 121 9.92 6.11 -4.09
C LEU A 121 10.14 7.34 -4.97
N GLU A 122 9.08 7.75 -5.65
CA GLU A 122 9.00 8.99 -6.41
C GLU A 122 7.89 9.87 -5.85
N THR A 123 7.95 11.16 -6.16
CA THR A 123 7.05 12.17 -5.61
C THR A 123 6.89 13.33 -6.57
N ALA A 124 5.78 14.07 -6.42
CA ALA A 124 5.52 15.28 -7.18
C ALA A 124 6.38 16.49 -6.74
N GLY A 125 6.87 16.51 -5.49
CA GLY A 125 7.68 17.60 -4.96
C GLY A 125 8.99 17.11 -4.35
N SER A 126 10.04 17.95 -4.34
CA SER A 126 11.37 17.50 -3.92
C SER A 126 11.52 17.28 -2.41
N TYR A 127 10.67 17.87 -1.57
CA TYR A 127 10.83 17.88 -0.11
C TYR A 127 10.20 16.66 0.58
N GLN A 128 9.21 16.02 -0.04
CA GLN A 128 8.36 14.99 0.54
C GLN A 128 9.14 13.70 0.94
N LEU A 129 10.24 13.38 0.25
CA LEU A 129 10.96 12.12 0.46
C LEU A 129 12.20 12.19 1.35
N HIS A 130 12.58 13.36 1.86
CA HIS A 130 13.83 13.50 2.62
C HIS A 130 13.91 12.63 3.89
N GLN A 131 12.75 12.20 4.41
CA GLN A 131 12.64 11.37 5.60
C GLN A 131 12.40 9.88 5.29
N TYR A 132 12.34 9.50 4.00
CA TYR A 132 12.00 8.16 3.54
C TYR A 132 13.16 7.54 2.76
N PRO A 133 13.28 6.20 2.75
CA PRO A 133 14.31 5.54 1.95
C PRO A 133 14.05 5.77 0.46
N GLU A 134 15.12 5.95 -0.33
CA GLU A 134 14.99 6.09 -1.79
C GLU A 134 14.40 4.80 -2.42
N TYR A 135 14.71 3.64 -1.85
CA TYR A 135 14.24 2.34 -2.32
C TYR A 135 13.56 1.54 -1.22
N VAL A 136 12.47 0.88 -1.59
CA VAL A 136 11.69 -0.03 -0.73
C VAL A 136 11.69 -1.40 -1.36
N THR A 137 11.89 -2.46 -0.57
CA THR A 137 11.73 -3.85 -1.02
C THR A 137 10.69 -4.54 -0.18
N PHE A 138 9.63 -5.06 -0.80
CA PHE A 138 8.64 -5.88 -0.11
C PHE A 138 9.14 -7.32 -0.03
N THR A 139 9.01 -7.93 1.16
CA THR A 139 9.51 -9.27 1.43
C THR A 139 8.38 -10.17 1.89
N THR A 140 8.33 -11.38 1.33
CA THR A 140 7.35 -12.42 1.61
C THR A 140 7.72 -13.29 2.83
N LYS A 141 8.94 -13.12 3.39
CA LYS A 141 9.47 -13.95 4.46
C LYS A 141 9.28 -13.31 5.83
N PHE A 142 8.68 -14.06 6.75
CA PHE A 142 8.85 -13.86 8.19
C PHE A 142 9.96 -14.80 8.67
N THR A 143 11.02 -14.27 9.27
CA THR A 143 11.94 -15.05 10.10
C THR A 143 11.57 -14.77 11.54
N THR A 144 10.76 -15.64 12.15
CA THR A 144 10.62 -15.70 13.61
C THR A 144 11.83 -16.43 14.18
N PRO A 145 12.57 -15.85 15.14
CA PRO A 145 13.73 -16.51 15.75
C PRO A 145 13.40 -17.76 16.58
N ASP A 146 12.14 -17.93 17.01
CA ASP A 146 11.75 -18.87 18.07
C ASP A 146 11.07 -20.16 17.59
N HIS A 147 10.90 -20.36 16.29
CA HIS A 147 10.35 -21.60 15.74
C HIS A 147 11.35 -22.20 14.76
N GLY A 148 12.15 -23.13 15.27
CA GLY A 148 13.22 -23.79 14.52
C GLY A 148 12.69 -24.40 13.23
N ASP A 149 13.33 -24.04 12.11
CA ASP A 149 13.34 -24.70 10.80
C ASP A 149 12.02 -25.31 10.26
N ASP A 150 10.86 -24.85 10.72
CA ASP A 150 9.59 -25.19 10.10
C ASP A 150 9.37 -24.25 8.91
N GLN A 151 9.89 -24.67 7.75
CA GLN A 151 9.78 -24.01 6.44
C GLN A 151 8.33 -23.97 5.89
N SER A 152 7.32 -23.97 6.76
CA SER A 152 5.90 -24.01 6.43
C SER A 152 5.08 -22.80 6.91
N LEU A 153 5.70 -21.75 7.45
CA LEU A 153 5.03 -20.45 7.59
C LEU A 153 4.95 -19.81 6.20
N GLY A 154 3.80 -19.97 5.55
CA GLY A 154 3.57 -19.60 4.15
C GLY A 154 4.06 -18.19 3.79
N LEU A 155 4.52 -18.05 2.55
CA LEU A 155 4.87 -16.75 1.97
C LEU A 155 3.59 -15.88 1.96
N TYR A 156 3.58 -14.79 2.74
CA TYR A 156 2.50 -13.82 2.62
C TYR A 156 2.64 -13.07 1.28
N PRO A 157 1.54 -12.84 0.55
CA PRO A 157 1.58 -12.00 -0.63
C PRO A 157 2.11 -10.62 -0.30
N VAL A 158 2.85 -10.05 -1.24
CA VAL A 158 3.28 -8.66 -1.22
C VAL A 158 2.38 -7.84 -2.15
N PRO A 159 2.36 -6.51 -2.01
CA PRO A 159 1.65 -5.62 -2.93
C PRO A 159 1.89 -5.98 -4.40
N ASP A 160 0.81 -6.08 -5.18
CA ASP A 160 0.91 -6.43 -6.59
C ASP A 160 1.54 -5.29 -7.38
N SER A 161 2.55 -5.64 -8.18
CA SER A 161 3.32 -4.68 -8.98
C SER A 161 2.47 -3.93 -10.00
N THR A 162 1.43 -4.55 -10.54
CA THR A 162 0.47 -3.95 -11.48
C THR A 162 -0.37 -2.90 -10.77
N TYR A 163 -0.79 -3.15 -9.53
CA TYR A 163 -1.59 -2.19 -8.77
C TYR A 163 -0.77 -0.94 -8.46
N LEU A 164 0.48 -1.14 -8.01
CA LEU A 164 1.43 -0.05 -7.79
C LEU A 164 1.73 0.73 -9.07
N TYR A 165 1.86 0.04 -10.21
CA TYR A 165 2.06 0.68 -11.51
C TYR A 165 0.89 1.57 -11.91
N ILE A 166 -0.35 1.09 -11.74
CA ILE A 166 -1.55 1.87 -12.05
C ILE A 166 -1.63 3.09 -11.13
N HIS A 167 -1.41 2.93 -9.83
CA HIS A 167 -1.36 4.06 -8.88
C HIS A 167 -0.30 5.10 -9.28
N ALA A 168 0.91 4.67 -9.66
CA ALA A 168 1.95 5.57 -10.14
C ALA A 168 1.56 6.30 -11.44
N ALA A 169 0.88 5.62 -12.37
CA ALA A 169 0.39 6.23 -13.60
C ALA A 169 -0.70 7.27 -13.31
N CYS A 170 -1.69 6.93 -12.48
CA CYS A 170 -2.72 7.85 -12.01
C CYS A 170 -2.11 9.06 -11.30
N SER A 171 -1.10 8.84 -10.45
CA SER A 171 -0.41 9.93 -9.77
C SER A 171 0.22 10.91 -10.75
N LYS A 172 0.97 10.38 -11.72
CA LYS A 172 1.61 11.20 -12.75
C LYS A 172 0.59 11.97 -13.57
N ILE A 173 -0.51 11.33 -13.97
CA ILE A 173 -1.59 11.99 -14.72
C ILE A 173 -2.26 13.08 -13.89
N ALA A 174 -2.56 12.83 -12.61
CA ALA A 174 -3.18 13.80 -11.72
C ALA A 174 -2.33 15.07 -11.60
N HIS A 175 -1.01 14.92 -11.43
CA HIS A 175 -0.09 16.07 -11.37
C HIS A 175 0.09 16.76 -12.72
N LEU A 176 0.25 16.01 -13.82
CA LEU A 176 0.43 16.57 -15.16
C LEU A 176 -0.80 17.31 -15.68
N SER A 177 -2.01 16.88 -15.27
CA SER A 177 -3.27 17.53 -15.63
C SER A 177 -3.66 18.67 -14.68
N GLY A 178 -2.98 18.81 -13.54
CA GLY A 178 -3.36 19.73 -12.46
C GLY A 178 -4.51 19.23 -11.57
N ALA A 179 -5.08 18.06 -11.85
CA ALA A 179 -6.16 17.46 -11.05
C ALA A 179 -5.75 17.14 -9.60
N ALA A 180 -4.45 16.91 -9.34
CA ALA A 180 -3.94 16.68 -8.00
C ALA A 180 -4.23 17.85 -7.03
N GLN A 181 -4.40 19.07 -7.53
CA GLN A 181 -4.72 20.25 -6.69
C GLN A 181 -6.18 20.28 -6.21
N ALA A 182 -7.03 19.41 -6.77
CA ALA A 182 -8.44 19.28 -6.40
C ALA A 182 -8.69 18.15 -5.38
N ILE A 183 -7.63 17.48 -4.94
CA ILE A 183 -7.68 16.41 -3.94
C ILE A 183 -7.36 17.06 -2.58
N ASP A 184 -8.30 16.98 -1.62
CA ASP A 184 -8.20 17.53 -0.26
C ASP A 184 -8.18 16.40 0.78
#